data_AF-A0A126NNE2-F1
#
_entry.id   AF-A0A126NNE2-F1
#
_cell.length_a   1.000
_cell.length_b   1.000
_cell.length_c   1.000
_cell.angle_alpha   90.00
_cell.angle_beta   90.00
_cell.angle_gamma   90.00
#
_symmetry.space_group_name_H-M   'P 1'
#
loop_
_entity.id
_entity.type
_entity.pdbx_description
1 polymer ?
#
loop_
_entity_poly.entity_id
_entity_poly.type
_entity_poly.pdbx_seq_one_letter_code
_entity_poly.pdbx_strand_id
1 'polypeptide(L)'
;MSDDQHVDLEKRLLSVALFNLRVLLASHIDPEDQSPASDAAWLAYSLHNQALSVLNGQTFDVAQAPQAVERLEPRLGKAYVRQFRQAVLNEA
;
A
#
# COMPACT_ATOMS: atom_id res chain seq x y z
N MET A 1 -29.09 0.96 19.75
CA MET A 1 -27.79 0.25 19.85
C MET A 1 -27.54 -0.31 18.46
N SER A 2 -27.26 0.55 17.50
CA SER A 2 -25.93 1.04 17.09
C SER A 2 -25.36 0.15 15.99
N ASP A 3 -25.58 0.63 14.76
CA ASP A 3 -24.94 0.33 13.47
C ASP A 3 -24.32 -1.06 13.28
N ASP A 4 -24.96 -1.82 12.40
CA ASP A 4 -24.31 -2.82 11.56
C ASP A 4 -23.09 -2.16 10.88
N GLN A 5 -21.90 -2.35 11.46
CA GLN A 5 -20.66 -2.16 10.73
C GLN A 5 -20.63 -3.22 9.64
N HIS A 6 -21.17 -2.88 8.47
CA HIS A 6 -21.03 -3.68 7.27
C HIS A 6 -19.52 -3.82 7.01
N VAL A 7 -18.98 -5.01 7.27
CA VAL A 7 -17.57 -5.29 7.04
C VAL A 7 -17.37 -5.36 5.54
N ASP A 8 -16.60 -4.42 5.00
CA ASP A 8 -16.14 -4.42 3.61
C ASP A 8 -15.13 -5.57 3.43
N LEU A 9 -15.65 -6.74 3.04
CA LEU A 9 -14.88 -7.99 2.96
C LEU A 9 -13.85 -7.92 1.83
N GLU A 10 -14.15 -7.28 0.70
CA GLU A 10 -13.19 -7.08 -0.39
C GLU A 10 -12.00 -6.26 0.07
N LYS A 11 -12.25 -5.12 0.74
CA LYS A 11 -11.18 -4.25 1.26
C LYS A 11 -10.37 -4.95 2.34
N ARG A 12 -11.02 -5.74 3.20
CA ARG A 12 -10.35 -6.51 4.25
C ARG A 12 -9.47 -7.61 3.66
N LEU A 13 -9.96 -8.35 2.66
CA LEU A 13 -9.18 -9.36 1.92
C LEU A 13 -7.89 -8.76 1.34
N LEU A 14 -8.00 -7.65 0.61
CA LEU A 14 -6.85 -6.99 0.00
C LEU A 14 -5.87 -6.44 1.05
N SER A 15 -6.39 -5.94 2.17
CA SER A 15 -5.56 -5.47 3.29
C SER A 15 -4.80 -6.60 3.97
N VAL A 16 -5.45 -7.77 4.17
CA VAL A 16 -4.76 -8.97 4.68
C VAL A 16 -3.67 -9.42 3.70
N ALA A 17 -3.97 -9.46 2.41
CA ALA A 17 -2.99 -9.86 1.40
C ALA A 17 -1.77 -8.94 1.41
N LEU A 18 -1.98 -7.62 1.40
CA LEU A 18 -0.91 -6.62 1.44
C LEU A 18 -0.07 -6.71 2.73
N PHE A 19 -0.73 -6.90 3.88
CA PHE A 19 -0.02 -7.11 5.15
C PHE A 19 0.87 -8.35 5.10
N ASN A 20 0.37 -9.46 4.56
CA ASN A 20 1.16 -10.69 4.39
C ASN A 20 2.33 -10.49 3.42
N LEU A 21 2.12 -9.79 2.30
CA LEU A 21 3.22 -9.44 1.38
C LEU A 21 4.32 -8.66 2.08
N ARG A 22 3.97 -7.68 2.91
CA ARG A 22 4.95 -6.91 3.72
C ARG A 22 5.75 -7.80 4.66
N VAL A 23 5.14 -8.84 5.25
CA VAL A 23 5.84 -9.80 6.12
C VAL A 23 6.75 -10.71 5.31
N LEU A 24 6.25 -11.29 4.21
CA LEU A 24 7.01 -12.20 3.36
C LEU A 24 8.22 -11.51 2.68
N LEU A 25 8.08 -10.23 2.35
CA LEU A 25 9.12 -9.43 1.69
C LEU A 25 10.03 -8.69 2.68
N ALA A 26 9.86 -8.87 4.00
CA ALA A 26 10.58 -8.07 4.99
C ALA A 26 12.12 -8.17 4.87
N SER A 27 12.64 -9.32 4.45
CA SER A 27 14.08 -9.52 4.21
C SER A 27 14.63 -8.81 2.98
N HIS A 28 13.76 -8.26 2.12
CA HIS A 28 14.13 -7.54 0.90
C HIS A 28 14.07 -6.01 1.07
N ILE A 29 13.78 -5.51 2.28
CA ILE A 29 13.83 -4.07 2.59
C ILE A 29 15.29 -3.68 2.82
N ASP A 30 15.98 -3.35 1.73
CA ASP A 30 17.36 -2.90 1.71
C ASP A 30 17.44 -1.59 0.88
N PRO A 31 17.98 -0.49 1.42
CA PRO A 31 18.20 0.74 0.66
C PRO A 31 19.13 0.59 -0.55
N GLU A 32 20.08 -0.34 -0.50
CA GLU A 32 21.11 -0.51 -1.53
C GLU A 32 20.72 -1.53 -2.62
N ASP A 33 19.80 -2.45 -2.31
CA ASP A 33 19.28 -3.39 -3.29
C ASP A 33 18.26 -2.71 -4.19
N GLN A 34 18.48 -2.69 -5.52
CA GLN A 34 17.54 -2.17 -6.52
C GLN A 34 16.82 -3.30 -7.30
N SER A 35 16.77 -4.51 -6.74
CA SER A 35 16.06 -5.63 -7.34
C SER A 35 14.53 -5.38 -7.36
N PRO A 36 13.81 -5.99 -8.32
CA PRO A 36 12.34 -5.95 -8.34
C PRO A 36 11.70 -6.49 -7.05
N ALA A 37 12.35 -7.44 -6.37
CA ALA A 37 11.87 -7.96 -5.09
C ALA A 37 11.97 -6.90 -3.98
N SER A 38 13.07 -6.15 -3.94
CA SER A 38 13.23 -5.04 -3.00
C SER A 38 12.28 -3.88 -3.31
N ASP A 39 12.03 -3.58 -4.60
CA ASP A 39 11.00 -2.61 -5.01
C ASP A 39 9.61 -2.99 -4.51
N ALA A 40 9.22 -4.26 -4.68
CA ALA A 40 7.96 -4.78 -4.17
C ALA A 40 7.90 -4.72 -2.63
N ALA A 41 9.02 -4.97 -1.95
CA ALA A 41 9.11 -4.89 -0.49
C ALA A 41 8.85 -3.47 0.01
N TRP A 42 9.51 -2.47 -0.60
CA TRP A 42 9.31 -1.06 -0.28
C TRP A 42 7.89 -0.59 -0.58
N LEU A 43 7.30 -1.02 -1.70
CA LEU A 43 5.90 -0.73 -2.02
C LEU A 43 4.93 -1.30 -0.97
N ALA A 44 5.10 -2.58 -0.61
CA ALA A 44 4.28 -3.22 0.42
C ALA A 44 4.45 -2.54 1.78
N TYR A 45 5.68 -2.14 2.12
CA TYR A 45 5.98 -1.40 3.32
C TYR A 45 5.27 -0.02 3.35
N SER A 46 5.35 0.76 2.27
CA SER A 46 4.73 2.08 2.19
C SER A 46 3.21 2.08 2.41
N LEU A 47 2.54 0.98 2.05
CA LEU A 47 1.08 0.85 2.16
C LEU A 47 0.61 0.09 3.41
N HIS A 48 1.53 -0.47 4.21
CA HIS A 48 1.17 -1.38 5.31
C HIS A 48 0.32 -0.71 6.40
N ASN A 49 0.51 0.60 6.63
CA ASN A 49 -0.23 1.32 7.67
C ASN A 49 -1.71 1.44 7.31
N GLN A 50 -2.01 1.65 6.03
CA GLN A 50 -3.40 1.74 5.56
C GLN A 50 -4.08 0.38 5.58
N ALA A 51 -3.35 -0.68 5.23
CA ALA A 51 -3.84 -2.05 5.41
C ALA A 51 -4.17 -2.34 6.89
N LEU A 52 -3.27 -1.99 7.81
CA LEU A 52 -3.49 -2.19 9.25
C LEU A 52 -4.70 -1.40 9.76
N SER A 53 -4.88 -0.16 9.32
CA SER A 53 -6.07 0.64 9.65
C SER A 53 -7.37 -0.10 9.28
N VAL A 54 -7.46 -0.65 8.07
CA VAL A 54 -8.63 -1.43 7.64
C VAL A 54 -8.86 -2.65 8.53
N LEU A 55 -7.78 -3.39 8.84
CA LEU A 55 -7.88 -4.60 9.68
C LEU A 55 -8.35 -4.28 11.11
N ASN A 56 -8.02 -3.09 11.61
CA ASN A 56 -8.43 -2.59 12.92
C ASN A 56 -9.82 -1.92 12.93
N GLY A 57 -10.54 -1.90 11.80
CA GLY A 57 -11.82 -1.21 11.68
C GLY A 57 -11.70 0.32 11.69
N GLN A 58 -10.50 0.83 11.41
CA GLN A 58 -10.23 2.26 11.27
C GLN A 58 -10.40 2.69 9.80
N THR A 59 -10.55 4.00 9.59
CA THR A 59 -10.67 4.57 8.25
C THR A 59 -9.39 4.40 7.45
N PHE A 60 -9.53 3.99 6.18
CA PHE A 60 -8.45 4.02 5.19
C PHE A 60 -8.32 5.43 4.63
N ASP A 61 -7.13 6.02 4.70
CA ASP A 61 -6.85 7.33 4.15
C ASP A 61 -6.40 7.21 2.69
N VAL A 62 -7.34 7.46 1.78
CA VAL A 62 -7.14 7.41 0.33
C VAL A 62 -6.19 8.52 -0.15
N ALA A 63 -6.06 9.63 0.57
CA ALA A 63 -5.12 10.69 0.21
C ALA A 63 -3.68 10.33 0.62
N GLN A 64 -3.50 9.67 1.76
CA GLN A 64 -2.18 9.28 2.24
C GLN A 64 -1.54 8.14 1.45
N ALA A 65 -2.33 7.17 0.97
CA ALA A 65 -1.80 5.99 0.29
C ALA A 65 -0.96 6.34 -0.96
N PRO A 66 -1.45 7.16 -1.92
CA PRO A 66 -0.64 7.61 -3.06
C PRO A 66 0.59 8.41 -2.64
N GLN A 67 0.46 9.30 -1.64
CA GLN A 67 1.58 10.09 -1.11
C GLN A 67 2.69 9.22 -0.51
N ALA A 68 2.35 8.09 0.12
CA ALA A 68 3.33 7.15 0.63
C ALA A 68 4.12 6.48 -0.51
N VAL A 69 3.47 6.22 -1.65
CA VAL A 69 4.12 5.67 -2.86
C VAL A 69 4.94 6.73 -3.59
N GLU A 70 4.54 8.00 -3.57
CA GLU A 70 5.32 9.11 -4.14
C GLU A 70 6.72 9.23 -3.54
N ARG A 71 6.88 8.89 -2.25
CA ARG A 71 8.20 8.86 -1.59
C ARG A 71 9.15 7.81 -2.17
N LEU A 72 8.63 6.84 -2.93
CA LEU A 72 9.43 5.84 -3.64
C LEU A 72 9.85 6.29 -5.04
N GLU A 73 9.54 7.52 -5.47
CA GLU A 73 9.94 8.04 -6.79
C GLU A 73 11.43 7.86 -7.12
N PRO A 74 12.40 8.13 -6.20
CA PRO A 74 13.82 7.94 -6.50
C PRO A 74 14.18 6.49 -6.85
N ARG A 75 13.36 5.54 -6.41
CA ARG A 75 13.58 4.09 -6.54
C ARG A 75 12.79 3.50 -7.71
N LEU A 76 11.50 3.80 -7.80
CA LEU A 76 10.58 3.25 -8.80
C LEU A 76 10.50 4.11 -10.07
N GLY A 77 11.01 5.33 -10.01
CA GLY A 77 10.96 6.30 -11.08
C GLY A 77 9.63 7.07 -11.16
N LYS A 78 9.73 8.30 -11.66
CA LYS A 78 8.59 9.23 -11.78
C LYS A 78 7.44 8.71 -12.64
N ALA A 79 7.75 7.94 -13.68
CA ALA A 79 6.74 7.38 -14.58
C ALA A 79 5.84 6.36 -13.85
N TYR A 80 6.45 5.48 -13.04
CA TYR A 80 5.74 4.49 -12.24
C TYR A 80 4.82 5.16 -11.22
N VAL A 81 5.36 6.08 -10.43
CA VAL A 81 4.60 6.80 -9.39
C VAL A 81 3.41 7.55 -10.00
N ARG A 82 3.62 8.23 -11.13
CA ARG A 82 2.54 8.92 -11.85
C ARG A 82 1.45 7.95 -12.31
N GLN A 83 1.83 6.83 -12.91
CA GLN A 83 0.88 5.82 -13.37
C GLN A 83 0.09 5.22 -12.20
N PHE A 84 0.75 4.93 -11.08
CA PHE A 84 0.10 4.45 -9.86
C PHE A 84 -0.94 5.45 -9.35
N ARG A 85 -0.56 6.73 -9.24
CA ARG A 85 -1.47 7.80 -8.79
C ARG A 85 -2.67 7.95 -9.72
N GLN A 86 -2.46 7.97 -11.04
CA GLN A 86 -3.53 8.05 -12.03
C GLN A 86 -4.50 6.87 -11.90
N ALA A 87 -3.98 5.65 -11.76
CA ALA A 87 -4.80 4.45 -11.60
C ALA A 87 -5.65 4.47 -10.32
N VAL A 88 -5.09 4.95 -9.20
CA VAL A 88 -5.82 5.04 -7.93
C VAL A 88 -6.87 6.15 -7.93
N LEU A 89 -6.54 7.31 -8.49
CA LEU A 89 -7.43 8.48 -8.51
C LEU A 89 -8.39 8.51 -9.70
N ASN A 90 -8.27 7.54 -10.61
CA ASN A 90 -9.00 7.49 -11.88
C ASN A 90 -8.85 8.79 -12.68
N GLU A 91 -7.65 9.38 -12.67
CA GLU A 91 -7.29 10.56 -13.44
C GLU A 91 -6.81 10.12 -14.83
N ALA A 92 -7.36 10.75 -15.88
CA ALA A 92 -7.00 10.50 -17.28
C ALA A 92 -5.62 11.08 -17.65
#